data_AF-A0A427XW85-F1
#
_entry.id   AF-A0A427XW85-F1
#
_cell.length_a   1.000
_cell.length_b   1.000
_cell.length_c   1.000
_cell.angle_alpha   90.00
_cell.angle_beta   90.00
_cell.angle_gamma   90.00
#
_symmetry.space_group_name_H-M   'P 1'
#
loop_
_entity.id
_entity.type
_entity.pdbx_description
1 polymer ?
#
loop_
_entity_poly.entity_id
_entity_poly.type
_entity_poly.pdbx_seq_one_letter_code
_entity_poly.pdbx_strand_id
1 'polypeptide(L)'
;MVLQYKRTDEQEKRIVWIKTNSYSKMIPLKYFIRGREGTFLKFGEDPQEQQTLDEKELWVGKVPSLRGDYGLFYADLVAAIRGERDVKVKPETSRDGIRIIELARLSAESGQTILFS
;
A
#
# COMPACT_ATOMS: atom_id res chain seq x y z
N MET A 1 -3.28 -4.97 14.00
CA MET A 1 -2.25 -3.92 14.06
C MET A 1 -2.81 -2.66 13.42
N VAL A 2 -2.82 -1.56 14.17
CA VAL A 2 -3.29 -0.24 13.71
C VAL A 2 -2.07 0.66 13.72
N LEU A 3 -1.63 1.12 12.56
CA LEU A 3 -0.50 2.05 12.48
C LEU A 3 -1.06 3.46 12.31
N GLN A 4 -0.79 4.33 13.27
CA GLN A 4 -1.23 5.72 13.25
C GLN A 4 -0.02 6.63 13.00
N TYR A 5 -0.05 7.37 11.88
CA TYR A 5 1.00 8.32 11.53
C TYR A 5 0.91 9.57 12.41
N LYS A 6 2.06 10.24 12.62
CA LYS A 6 2.12 11.54 13.30
C LYS A 6 1.27 12.55 12.52
N ARG A 7 0.36 13.17 13.26
CA ARG A 7 -0.61 14.16 12.80
C ARG A 7 0.13 15.45 12.42
N THR A 8 0.48 15.58 11.14
CA THR A 8 0.95 16.84 10.54
C THR A 8 -0.19 17.41 9.69
N ASP A 9 -0.35 18.72 9.67
CA ASP A 9 -1.62 19.45 9.40
C ASP A 9 -2.33 19.13 8.05
N GLU A 10 -1.65 18.52 7.07
CA GLU A 10 -2.27 18.10 5.79
C GLU A 10 -2.68 16.60 5.74
N GLN A 11 -2.19 15.76 6.66
CA GLN A 11 -2.45 14.30 6.69
C GLN A 11 -3.61 13.89 7.61
N GLU A 12 -4.36 14.86 8.14
CA GLU A 12 -5.12 14.76 9.40
C GLU A 12 -6.20 13.66 9.54
N LYS A 13 -6.61 12.91 8.51
CA LYS A 13 -7.69 11.88 8.67
C LYS A 13 -7.49 10.63 7.81
N ARG A 14 -6.27 10.10 7.73
CA ARG A 14 -6.01 8.84 7.01
C ARG A 14 -5.68 7.74 8.00
N ILE A 15 -6.52 6.70 8.04
CA ILE A 15 -6.28 5.49 8.83
C ILE A 15 -5.93 4.38 7.85
N VAL A 16 -4.82 3.69 8.09
CA VAL A 16 -4.37 2.56 7.28
C VAL A 16 -4.36 1.29 8.13
N TRP A 17 -4.96 0.23 7.61
CA TRP A 17 -4.99 -1.08 8.24
C TRP A 17 -4.18 -2.05 7.39
N ILE A 18 -3.10 -2.59 7.94
CA ILE A 18 -2.27 -3.58 7.27
C ILE A 18 -2.51 -4.93 7.93
N LYS A 19 -2.88 -5.93 7.13
CA LYS A 19 -3.05 -7.32 7.56
C LYS A 19 -2.11 -8.18 6.72
N THR A 20 -1.23 -8.92 7.39
CA THR A 20 -0.44 -9.96 6.77
C THR A 20 -0.92 -11.31 7.28
N ASN A 21 -1.04 -12.29 6.40
CA ASN A 21 -1.44 -13.64 6.76
C ASN A 21 -0.75 -14.61 5.80
N SER A 22 -0.18 -15.69 6.32
CA SER A 22 0.46 -16.73 5.50
C SER A 22 -0.56 -17.67 4.86
N TYR A 23 -1.76 -17.81 5.45
CA TYR A 23 -2.76 -18.74 4.96
C TYR A 23 -4.18 -18.18 5.11
N SER A 24 -4.90 -18.03 4.00
CA SER A 24 -6.34 -17.76 4.01
C SER A 24 -7.10 -18.76 3.13
N LYS A 25 -8.26 -19.20 3.62
CA LYS A 25 -9.18 -20.07 2.86
C LYS A 25 -9.97 -19.31 1.78
N MET A 26 -9.94 -17.98 1.82
CA MET A 26 -10.66 -17.06 0.93
C MET A 26 -9.64 -16.13 0.26
N ILE A 27 -9.90 -15.71 -0.99
CA ILE A 27 -9.09 -14.70 -1.68
C ILE A 27 -9.10 -13.41 -0.84
N PRO A 28 -7.97 -12.98 -0.30
CA PRO A 28 -7.94 -11.79 0.54
C PRO A 28 -8.14 -10.54 -0.30
N LEU A 29 -8.87 -9.56 0.26
CA LEU A 29 -8.95 -8.23 -0.32
C LEU A 29 -7.58 -7.57 -0.26
N LYS A 30 -7.03 -7.18 -1.42
CA LYS A 30 -5.66 -6.66 -1.51
C LYS A 30 -5.59 -5.19 -1.18
N TYR A 31 -6.51 -4.39 -1.73
CA TYR A 31 -6.64 -2.98 -1.40
C TYR A 31 -8.10 -2.58 -1.17
N PHE A 32 -8.32 -1.84 -0.11
CA PHE A 32 -9.58 -1.17 0.19
C PHE A 32 -9.30 0.29 0.50
N ILE A 33 -9.65 1.18 -0.44
CA ILE A 33 -9.37 2.61 -0.31
C ILE A 33 -10.71 3.34 -0.30
N ARG A 34 -11.01 4.01 0.82
CA ARG A 34 -12.22 4.83 0.97
C ARG A 34 -11.84 6.31 0.90
N GLY A 35 -12.28 6.96 -0.17
CA GLY A 35 -12.14 8.41 -0.38
C GLY A 35 -13.41 9.18 -0.02
N ARG A 36 -13.39 10.49 -0.28
CA ARG A 36 -14.57 11.36 -0.11
C ARG A 36 -15.61 11.17 -1.22
N GLU A 37 -15.14 10.84 -2.42
CA GLU A 37 -15.95 10.80 -3.65
C GLU A 37 -16.21 9.37 -4.15
N GLY A 38 -15.64 8.35 -3.48
CA GLY A 38 -15.78 6.97 -3.92
C GLY A 38 -14.97 5.99 -3.11
N THR A 39 -15.15 4.70 -3.43
CA THR A 39 -14.42 3.59 -2.80
C THR A 39 -13.79 2.73 -3.89
N PHE A 40 -12.52 2.40 -3.72
CA PHE A 40 -11.77 1.52 -4.62
C PHE A 40 -11.47 0.18 -3.95
N LEU A 41 -11.83 -0.90 -4.65
CA LEU A 41 -11.63 -2.28 -4.25
C LEU A 41 -10.72 -2.95 -5.28
N LYS A 42 -9.64 -3.59 -4.80
CA LYS A 42 -8.79 -4.45 -5.63
C LYS A 42 -8.64 -5.82 -4.98
N PHE A 43 -9.02 -6.84 -5.72
CA PHE A 43 -8.90 -8.24 -5.37
C PHE A 43 -7.73 -8.88 -6.13
N GLY A 44 -7.17 -9.97 -5.59
CA GLY A 44 -6.20 -10.82 -6.28
C GLY A 44 -4.80 -10.21 -6.49
N GLU A 45 -3.91 -11.04 -7.01
CA GLU A 45 -2.55 -10.71 -7.45
C GLU A 45 -2.54 -10.61 -8.98
N ASP A 46 -2.47 -9.39 -9.53
CA ASP A 46 -2.30 -9.10 -10.98
C ASP A 46 -3.47 -9.60 -11.91
N PRO A 47 -3.83 -8.88 -12.98
CA PRO A 47 -4.99 -9.18 -13.86
C PRO A 47 -5.06 -10.53 -14.61
N GLN A 48 -4.38 -11.60 -14.16
CA GLN A 48 -4.45 -12.92 -14.79
C GLN A 48 -5.39 -13.94 -14.12
N GLU A 49 -6.36 -13.51 -13.29
CA GLU A 49 -7.46 -14.38 -12.86
C GLU A 49 -8.84 -13.71 -13.00
N GLN A 50 -9.77 -14.45 -13.62
CA GLN A 50 -10.99 -13.97 -14.30
C GLN A 50 -12.07 -13.37 -13.38
N GLN A 51 -12.71 -12.33 -13.95
CA GLN A 51 -14.12 -11.92 -13.88
C GLN A 51 -15.02 -12.55 -12.80
N THR A 52 -15.73 -11.70 -12.03
CA THR A 52 -17.20 -11.47 -12.10
C THR A 52 -17.71 -10.76 -10.81
N LEU A 53 -18.68 -9.85 -10.98
CA LEU A 53 -19.82 -9.50 -10.10
C LEU A 53 -20.07 -7.97 -9.98
N ASP A 54 -21.19 -7.54 -10.56
CA ASP A 54 -21.96 -6.31 -10.25
C ASP A 54 -22.81 -6.55 -8.97
N GLU A 55 -23.24 -5.58 -8.15
CA GLU A 55 -24.22 -4.52 -8.43
C GLU A 55 -24.22 -3.37 -7.37
N LYS A 56 -24.68 -2.19 -7.84
CA LYS A 56 -25.43 -1.06 -7.20
C LYS A 56 -24.80 0.27 -6.72
N GLU A 57 -25.35 1.34 -7.32
CA GLU A 57 -25.61 2.76 -6.92
C GLU A 57 -24.46 3.72 -6.56
N LEU A 58 -23.24 3.41 -6.96
CA LEU A 58 -22.16 4.40 -7.22
C LEU A 58 -21.61 4.10 -8.62
N TRP A 59 -20.74 4.93 -9.22
CA TRP A 59 -20.05 4.51 -10.45
C TRP A 59 -19.24 3.24 -10.15
N VAL A 60 -19.77 2.09 -10.56
CA VAL A 60 -19.12 0.79 -10.47
C VAL A 60 -18.48 0.54 -11.84
N GLY A 61 -17.25 1.02 -11.99
CA GLY A 61 -16.44 0.82 -13.19
C GLY A 61 -15.22 -0.04 -12.87
N LYS A 62 -14.89 -0.99 -13.76
CA LYS A 62 -13.60 -1.69 -13.68
C LYS A 62 -12.52 -0.74 -14.15
N VAL A 63 -11.65 -0.30 -13.24
CA VAL A 63 -10.41 0.40 -13.60
C VAL A 63 -9.41 -0.66 -14.09
N PRO A 64 -8.93 -0.59 -15.35
CA PRO A 64 -7.98 -1.56 -15.86
C PRO A 64 -6.70 -1.50 -15.04
N SER A 65 -6.22 -2.66 -14.61
CA SER A 65 -4.90 -2.73 -13.98
C SER A 65 -3.84 -2.47 -15.05
N LEU A 66 -3.00 -1.46 -14.85
CA LEU A 66 -1.80 -1.29 -15.63
C LEU A 66 -0.86 -2.48 -15.37
N ARG A 67 -0.21 -2.97 -16.43
CA ARG A 67 0.80 -4.02 -16.32
C ARG A 67 1.95 -3.50 -15.46
N GLY A 68 2.35 -4.27 -14.45
CA GLY A 68 3.53 -3.94 -13.67
C GLY A 68 4.79 -4.00 -14.54
N ASP A 69 5.71 -3.05 -14.33
CA ASP A 69 7.02 -3.03 -14.98
C ASP A 69 8.11 -2.80 -13.94
N TYR A 70 8.80 -3.88 -13.57
CA TYR A 70 9.94 -3.84 -12.66
C TYR A 70 11.20 -3.23 -13.31
N GLY A 71 11.28 -3.20 -14.64
CA GLY A 71 12.38 -2.60 -15.38
C GLY A 71 12.51 -1.09 -15.15
N LEU A 72 11.39 -0.42 -14.88
CA LEU A 72 11.37 1.01 -14.55
C LEU A 72 12.23 1.34 -13.33
N PHE A 73 12.29 0.45 -12.33
CA PHE A 73 13.15 0.65 -11.17
C PHE A 73 14.63 0.74 -11.55
N TYR A 74 15.09 -0.19 -12.39
CA TYR A 74 16.49 -0.21 -12.83
C TYR A 74 16.80 0.91 -13.82
N ALA A 75 15.86 1.24 -14.72
CA ALA A 75 16.01 2.39 -15.62
C ALA A 75 16.20 3.69 -14.81
N ASP A 76 15.41 3.87 -13.76
CA ASP A 76 15.51 5.01 -12.85
C ASP A 76 16.85 5.04 -12.11
N LEU A 77 17.35 3.87 -11.67
CA LEU A 77 18.64 3.73 -11.01
C LEU A 77 19.81 4.07 -11.95
N VAL A 78 19.79 3.57 -13.18
CA VAL A 78 20.84 3.83 -14.18
C VAL A 78 20.89 5.31 -14.51
N ALA A 79 19.75 5.95 -14.74
CA ALA A 79 19.68 7.38 -15.00
C ALA A 79 20.17 8.20 -13.79
N ALA A 80 19.91 7.75 -12.55
CA ALA A 80 20.46 8.38 -11.36
C ALA A 80 21.98 8.21 -11.23
N ILE A 81 22.52 7.03 -11.54
CA ILE A 81 23.98 6.79 -11.58
C ILE A 81 24.67 7.67 -12.62
N ARG A 82 23.98 7.93 -13.75
CA ARG A 82 24.46 8.82 -14.81
C ARG A 82 24.31 10.32 -14.49
N GLY A 83 23.66 10.66 -13.38
CA GLY A 83 23.39 12.05 -12.99
C GLY A 83 22.28 12.74 -13.79
N GLU A 84 21.48 11.99 -14.54
CA GLU A 84 20.40 12.52 -15.39
C GLU A 84 19.15 12.87 -14.56
N ARG A 85 18.98 12.25 -13.40
CA ARG A 85 17.85 12.45 -12.49
C ARG A 85 18.18 12.06 -11.07
N ASP A 86 17.38 12.52 -10.12
CA ASP A 86 17.45 12.02 -8.75
C ASP A 86 16.87 10.61 -8.62
N VAL A 87 17.36 9.89 -7.61
CA VAL A 87 16.87 8.55 -7.25
C VAL A 87 15.39 8.66 -6.84
N LYS A 88 14.53 7.93 -7.54
CA LYS A 88 13.07 7.94 -7.30
C LYS A 88 12.69 7.39 -5.92
N VAL A 89 13.33 6.29 -5.52
CA VAL A 89 13.09 5.64 -4.23
C VAL A 89 14.24 6.00 -3.31
N LYS A 90 13.99 6.91 -2.37
CA LYS A 90 15.05 7.38 -1.47
C LYS A 90 15.37 6.34 -0.39
N PRO A 91 16.62 6.26 0.10
CA PRO A 91 16.99 5.34 1.18
C PRO A 91 16.14 5.47 2.44
N GLU A 92 15.64 6.68 2.74
CA GLU A 92 14.75 6.94 3.87
C GLU A 92 13.46 6.14 3.75
N THR A 93 12.92 5.94 2.55
CA THR A 93 11.72 5.11 2.34
C THR A 93 11.95 3.66 2.76
N SER A 94 13.12 3.10 2.47
CA SER A 94 13.49 1.75 2.89
C SER A 94 13.69 1.67 4.41
N ARG A 95 14.37 2.66 5.00
CA ARG A 95 14.56 2.76 6.46
C ARG A 95 13.21 2.82 7.18
N ASP A 96 12.30 3.67 6.72
CA ASP A 96 11.00 3.86 7.33
C ASP A 96 10.14 2.59 7.19
N GLY A 97 10.26 1.88 6.06
CA GLY A 97 9.63 0.56 5.86
C GLY A 97 10.09 -0.49 6.87
N ILE A 98 11.40 -0.58 7.12
CA ILE A 98 11.96 -1.47 8.16
C ILE A 98 11.45 -1.05 9.54
N ARG A 99 11.44 0.26 9.82
CA ARG A 99 10.98 0.81 11.10
C ARG A 99 9.53 0.44 11.39
N ILE A 100 8.66 0.48 10.38
CA ILE A 100 7.26 0.06 10.52
C ILE A 100 7.17 -1.41 10.94
N ILE A 101 8.00 -2.28 10.38
CA ILE A 101 8.03 -3.72 10.71
C ILE A 101 8.52 -3.94 12.16
N GLU A 102 9.45 -3.15 12.64
CA GLU A 102 9.91 -3.21 14.04
C GLU A 102 8.80 -2.78 15.00
N LEU A 103 8.18 -1.62 14.75
CA LEU A 103 7.09 -1.09 15.57
C LEU A 103 5.88 -2.02 15.56
N ALA A 104 5.63 -2.68 14.43
CA ALA A 104 4.62 -3.72 14.29
C ALA A 104 4.81 -4.88 15.27
N ARG A 105 6.05 -5.39 15.37
CA ARG A 105 6.40 -6.47 16.29
C ARG A 105 6.28 -6.03 17.75
N LEU A 106 6.83 -4.87 18.07
CA LEU A 106 6.74 -4.29 19.41
C LEU A 106 5.29 -4.06 19.84
N SER A 107 4.44 -3.60 18.92
CA SER A 107 3.00 -3.40 19.18
C SER A 107 2.29 -4.73 19.43
N ALA A 108 2.67 -5.79 18.71
CA ALA A 108 2.12 -7.13 18.91
C ALA A 108 2.52 -7.73 20.26
N GLU A 109 3.76 -7.50 20.71
CA GLU A 109 4.27 -8.00 22.00
C GLU A 109 3.70 -7.22 23.18
N SER A 110 3.62 -5.89 23.09
CA SER A 110 3.13 -5.01 24.16
C SER A 110 1.60 -4.91 24.23
N GLY A 111 0.89 -5.30 23.16
CA GLY A 111 -0.56 -5.14 23.05
C GLY A 111 -1.02 -3.68 22.94
N GLN A 112 -0.10 -2.73 22.73
CA GLN A 112 -0.39 -1.29 22.67
C GLN A 112 -0.20 -0.74 21.26
N THR A 113 -0.91 0.35 20.94
CA THR A 113 -0.69 1.11 19.71
C THR A 113 0.58 1.95 19.87
N ILE A 114 1.57 1.69 19.02
CA ILE A 114 2.85 2.42 19.03
C ILE A 114 2.82 3.46 17.91
N LEU A 115 3.17 4.70 18.26
CA LEU A 115 3.26 5.80 17.31
C LEU A 115 4.53 5.69 16.47
N PHE A 116 4.41 5.98 15.18
CA PHE A 116 5.56 6.13 14.30
C PHE A 116 6.33 7.41 14.68
N SER A 117 7.60 7.28 15.05
CA SER A 117 8.40 8.35 15.65
C SER A 117 9.58 8.78 14.81
#